data_AF-A0A6I5VP92-F1
#
_entry.id   AF-A0A6I5VP92-F1
#
_cell.length_a   1.000
_cell.length_b   1.000
_cell.length_c   1.000
_cell.angle_alpha   90.00
_cell.angle_beta   90.00
_cell.angle_gamma   90.00
#
_symmetry.space_group_name_H-M   'P 1'
#
loop_
_entity.id
_entity.type
_entity.pdbx_description
1 polymer ?
#
loop_
_entity_poly.entity_id
_entity_poly.type
_entity_poly.pdbx_seq_one_letter_code
_entity_poly.pdbx_strand_id
1 'polypeptide(L)'
;MVPQYEHDLPNGQRLISVDVQTAQEYLPQVVDSFKAGNNEPLIIGDESRPRAVVIPVDEWLDLHEIAGQVAADRRLESEAGASIAEGGPVERYEDVLKTLYDPRRKPDDE
;
A
#
# COMPACT_ATOMS: atom_id res chain seq x y z
N MET A 1 22.52 19.13 17.11
CA MET A 1 21.40 18.25 17.48
C MET A 1 20.58 18.08 16.23
N VAL A 2 20.33 16.85 15.80
CA VAL A 2 19.54 16.59 14.59
C VAL A 2 18.09 16.92 14.91
N PRO A 3 17.42 17.85 14.19
CA PRO A 3 16.02 18.14 14.43
C PRO A 3 15.18 16.91 14.06
N GLN A 4 14.67 16.26 15.09
CA GLN A 4 13.78 15.10 15.01
C GLN A 4 12.41 15.51 15.57
N TYR A 5 11.36 15.16 14.85
CA TYR A 5 9.98 15.42 15.22
C TYR A 5 9.25 14.09 15.42
N GLU A 6 8.64 13.93 16.59
CA GLU A 6 7.85 12.75 16.95
C GLU A 6 6.38 12.95 16.58
N HIS A 7 5.78 11.93 15.96
CA HIS A 7 4.38 11.89 15.58
C HIS A 7 3.72 10.62 16.11
N ASP A 8 2.63 10.79 16.87
CA ASP A 8 1.80 9.66 17.30
C ASP A 8 0.81 9.28 16.19
N LEU A 9 0.83 8.01 15.77
CA LEU A 9 -0.07 7.47 14.77
C LEU A 9 -1.36 6.93 15.42
N PRO A 10 -2.49 6.88 14.69
CA PRO A 10 -3.77 6.39 15.21
C PRO A 10 -3.75 4.94 15.73
N ASN A 11 -2.78 4.15 15.27
CA ASN A 11 -2.56 2.77 15.70
C ASN A 11 -1.70 2.65 16.98
N GLY A 12 -1.34 3.78 17.61
CA GLY A 12 -0.51 3.85 18.81
C GLY A 12 1.00 3.72 18.55
N GLN A 13 1.42 3.68 17.29
CA GLN A 13 2.85 3.69 16.93
C GLN A 13 3.40 5.11 16.93
N ARG A 14 4.71 5.22 17.15
CA ARG A 14 5.44 6.50 17.02
C ARG A 14 6.25 6.51 15.75
N LEU A 15 6.26 7.68 15.13
CA LEU A 15 6.95 7.93 13.89
C LEU A 15 7.89 9.12 14.08
N ILE A 16 9.17 8.92 13.79
CA ILE A 16 10.19 9.98 13.89
C ILE A 16 10.45 10.51 12.49
N SER A 17 10.38 11.82 12.33
CA SER A 17 10.71 12.50 11.09
C SER A 17 11.83 13.51 11.29
N VAL A 18 12.54 13.84 10.22
CA VAL A 18 13.57 14.87 10.19
C VAL A 18 13.20 15.99 9.22
N ASP A 19 13.75 17.19 9.41
CA ASP A 19 13.56 18.25 8.43
C ASP A 19 14.26 17.96 7.09
N VAL A 20 13.91 18.74 6.06
CA VAL A 20 14.43 18.55 4.71
C VAL A 20 15.96 18.74 4.64
N GLN A 21 16.52 19.67 5.41
CA GLN A 21 17.96 19.94 5.41
C GLN A 21 18.73 18.74 5.98
N THR A 22 18.24 18.22 7.09
CA THR A 22 18.72 17.00 7.73
C THR A 22 18.60 15.81 6.79
N ALA A 23 17.44 15.64 6.14
CA ALA A 23 17.24 14.56 5.19
C ALA A 23 18.25 14.58 4.05
N GLN A 24 18.61 15.77 3.53
CA GLN A 24 19.64 15.90 2.49
C GLN A 24 21.02 15.41 2.94
N GLU A 25 21.38 15.66 4.20
CA GLU A 25 22.66 15.22 4.77
C GLU A 25 22.72 13.69 4.94
N TYR A 26 21.61 13.07 5.35
CA TYR A 26 21.55 11.63 5.64
C TYR A 26 21.18 10.75 4.45
N LEU A 27 20.58 11.32 3.39
CA LEU A 27 20.07 10.55 2.25
C LEU A 27 21.12 9.60 1.63
N PRO A 28 22.39 10.00 1.41
CA PRO A 28 23.39 9.06 0.87
C PRO A 28 23.62 7.84 1.77
N GLN A 29 23.67 8.04 3.10
CA GLN A 29 23.88 6.98 4.07
C GLN A 29 22.68 6.01 4.13
N VAL A 30 21.46 6.56 4.05
CA VAL A 30 20.22 5.77 3.99
C VAL A 30 20.17 4.93 2.70
N VAL A 31 20.54 5.51 1.56
CA VAL A 31 20.61 4.76 0.30
C VAL A 31 21.66 3.66 0.36
N ASP A 32 22.79 3.90 1.00
CA ASP A 32 23.80 2.85 1.21
C ASP A 32 23.34 1.77 2.21
N SER A 33 22.55 2.12 3.23
CA SER A 33 21.99 1.13 4.15
C SER A 33 20.95 0.22 3.48
N PHE A 34 20.18 0.73 2.52
CA PHE A 34 19.28 -0.10 1.71
C PHE A 34 20.06 -1.18 0.94
N LYS A 35 21.23 -0.85 0.38
CA LYS A 35 22.09 -1.83 -0.30
C LYS A 35 22.59 -2.93 0.64
N ALA A 36 22.71 -2.62 1.94
CA ALA A 36 23.06 -3.58 2.98
C ALA A 36 21.84 -4.37 3.51
N GLY A 37 20.65 -4.16 2.94
CA GLY A 37 19.41 -4.83 3.33
C GLY A 37 18.73 -4.23 4.56
N ASN A 38 19.19 -3.07 5.05
CA ASN A 38 18.47 -2.34 6.09
C ASN A 38 17.41 -1.45 5.45
N ASN A 39 16.14 -1.82 5.59
CA ASN A 39 14.99 -1.13 4.99
C ASN A 39 14.33 -0.11 5.91
N GLU A 40 15.04 0.38 6.94
CA GLU A 40 14.49 1.41 7.82
C GLU A 40 14.16 2.70 7.03
N PRO A 41 12.90 3.18 7.05
CA PRO A 41 12.49 4.31 6.23
C PRO A 41 13.04 5.63 6.77
N LEU A 42 13.48 6.52 5.86
CA LEU A 42 13.75 7.91 6.20
C LEU A 42 12.49 8.73 6.01
N ILE A 43 11.97 9.31 7.10
CA ILE A 43 10.75 10.09 7.07
C ILE A 43 11.09 11.57 7.18
N ILE A 44 10.56 12.35 6.26
CA ILE A 44 10.85 13.78 6.10
C ILE A 44 9.59 14.56 6.48
N GLY A 45 9.73 15.54 7.37
CA GLY A 45 8.61 16.30 7.92
C GLY A 45 9.05 17.53 8.68
N ASP A 46 8.09 18.09 9.40
CA ASP A 46 8.29 19.15 10.38
C ASP A 46 7.48 18.81 11.65
N GLU A 47 7.46 19.71 12.64
CA GLU A 47 6.68 19.53 13.88
C GLU A 47 5.19 19.27 13.62
N SER A 48 4.62 19.74 12.50
CA SER A 48 3.19 19.64 12.25
C SER A 48 2.78 18.29 11.71
N ARG A 49 3.59 17.70 10.81
CA ARG A 49 3.33 16.38 10.22
C ARG A 49 4.50 15.83 9.39
N PRO A 50 4.54 14.50 9.18
CA PRO A 50 5.31 13.91 8.10
C PRO A 50 4.81 14.40 6.73
N ARG A 51 5.74 14.60 5.79
CA ARG A 51 5.45 15.10 4.43
C ARG A 51 5.91 14.14 3.33
N ALA A 52 6.98 13.40 3.55
CA ALA A 52 7.52 12.44 2.60
C ALA A 52 8.20 11.28 3.33
N VAL A 53 8.40 10.19 2.60
CA VAL A 53 9.16 9.02 3.06
C VAL A 53 10.08 8.55 1.93
N VAL A 54 11.26 8.08 2.30
CA VAL A 54 12.20 7.40 1.40
C VAL A 54 12.28 5.95 1.86
N ILE A 55 11.97 5.05 0.93
CA ILE A 55 12.02 3.58 1.09
C ILE A 55 12.70 2.97 -0.14
N PRO A 56 13.17 1.70 -0.03
CA PRO A 56 13.58 0.93 -1.20
C PRO A 56 12.47 0.83 -2.25
N VAL A 57 12.86 0.80 -3.53
CA VAL A 57 11.89 0.70 -4.64
C VAL A 57 11.11 -0.61 -4.58
N ASP A 58 11.74 -1.71 -4.24
CA ASP A 58 11.08 -3.02 -4.14
C ASP A 58 9.99 -3.01 -3.07
N GLU A 59 10.26 -2.39 -1.91
CA GLU A 59 9.26 -2.23 -0.85
C GLU A 59 8.09 -1.32 -1.28
N TRP A 60 8.37 -0.27 -2.06
CA TRP A 60 7.31 0.54 -2.66
C TRP A 60 6.44 -0.26 -3.64
N LEU A 61 7.03 -1.13 -4.46
CA LEU A 61 6.30 -2.00 -5.39
C LEU A 61 5.40 -2.98 -4.63
N ASP A 62 5.91 -3.62 -3.58
CA ASP A 62 5.15 -4.54 -2.74
C ASP A 62 3.95 -3.84 -2.09
N LEU A 63 4.16 -2.64 -1.52
CA LEU A 63 3.09 -1.83 -0.94
C LEU A 63 2.04 -1.43 -1.98
N HIS A 64 2.48 -1.13 -3.21
CA HIS A 64 1.57 -0.78 -4.30
C HIS A 64 0.71 -1.97 -4.73
N GLU A 65 1.29 -3.16 -4.84
CA GLU A 65 0.56 -4.39 -5.14
C GLU A 65 -0.48 -4.71 -4.06
N ILE A 66 -0.07 -4.68 -2.79
CA ILE A 66 -0.97 -4.92 -1.64
C ILE A 66 -2.13 -3.92 -1.65
N ALA A 67 -1.84 -2.63 -1.89
CA ALA A 67 -2.88 -1.62 -1.98
C ALA A 67 -3.88 -1.89 -3.11
N GLY A 68 -3.38 -2.38 -4.26
CA GLY A 68 -4.22 -2.80 -5.39
C GLY A 68 -5.13 -3.97 -5.03
N GLN A 69 -4.60 -4.99 -4.36
CA GLN A 69 -5.36 -6.15 -3.89
C GLN A 69 -6.47 -5.74 -2.89
N VAL A 70 -6.13 -4.95 -1.88
CA VAL A 70 -7.10 -4.46 -0.89
C VAL A 70 -8.22 -3.63 -1.55
N ALA A 71 -7.90 -2.84 -2.57
CA ALA A 71 -8.90 -2.08 -3.32
C ALA A 71 -9.84 -2.99 -4.13
N ALA A 72 -9.29 -4.04 -4.75
CA ALA A 72 -10.08 -5.03 -5.47
C ALA A 72 -11.02 -5.81 -4.54
N ASP A 73 -10.52 -6.24 -3.38
CA ASP A 73 -11.30 -6.95 -2.37
C ASP A 73 -12.48 -6.11 -1.87
N ARG A 74 -12.24 -4.84 -1.53
CA ARG A 74 -13.32 -3.92 -1.10
C ARG A 74 -14.37 -3.69 -2.18
N ARG A 75 -13.97 -3.70 -3.45
CA ARG A 75 -14.91 -3.58 -4.58
C ARG A 75 -15.80 -4.81 -4.66
N LEU A 76 -15.22 -6.00 -4.57
CA LEU A 76 -15.96 -7.26 -4.55
C LEU A 76 -16.92 -7.32 -3.35
N GLU A 77 -16.50 -6.88 -2.17
CA GLU A 77 -17.37 -6.79 -0.99
C GLU A 77 -18.55 -5.83 -1.22
N SER A 78 -18.30 -4.68 -1.83
CA SER A 78 -19.36 -3.70 -2.14
C SER A 78 -20.35 -4.24 -3.19
N GLU A 79 -19.86 -4.94 -4.21
CA GLU A 79 -20.69 -5.56 -5.25
C GLU A 79 -21.52 -6.72 -4.69
N ALA A 80 -20.92 -7.56 -3.84
CA ALA A 80 -21.62 -8.63 -3.13
C ALA A 80 -22.69 -8.07 -2.18
N GLY A 81 -22.37 -7.02 -1.42
CA GLY A 81 -23.31 -6.33 -0.54
C GLY A 81 -24.50 -5.72 -1.29
N ALA A 82 -24.24 -5.09 -2.44
CA ALA A 82 -25.28 -4.54 -3.30
C ALA A 82 -26.19 -5.65 -3.88
N SER A 83 -25.60 -6.74 -4.36
CA SER A 83 -26.36 -7.89 -4.89
C SER A 83 -27.27 -8.52 -3.83
N ILE A 84 -26.78 -8.68 -2.59
CA ILE A 84 -27.56 -9.17 -1.46
C ILE A 84 -28.70 -8.19 -1.11
N ALA A 85 -28.45 -6.88 -1.13
CA ALA A 85 -29.45 -5.86 -0.85
C ALA A 85 -30.54 -5.77 -1.92
N GLU A 86 -30.21 -6.03 -3.18
CA GLU A 86 -31.14 -6.08 -4.32
C GLU A 86 -31.90 -7.42 -4.44
N GLY A 87 -31.63 -8.38 -3.55
CA GLY A 87 -32.26 -9.70 -3.58
C GLY A 87 -31.78 -10.58 -4.73
N GLY A 88 -30.61 -10.27 -5.31
CA GLY A 88 -29.95 -11.08 -6.33
C GLY A 88 -29.49 -12.43 -5.78
N PRO A 89 -29.35 -13.46 -6.63
CA PRO A 89 -28.85 -14.75 -6.20
C PRO A 89 -27.41 -14.60 -5.68
N VAL A 90 -27.15 -15.07 -4.45
CA VAL A 90 -25.79 -15.17 -3.92
C VAL A 90 -25.12 -16.35 -4.61
N GLU A 91 -24.54 -16.11 -5.79
CA GLU A 91 -23.67 -17.10 -6.41
C GLU A 91 -22.45 -17.30 -5.52
N ARG A 92 -22.16 -18.58 -5.24
CA ARG A 92 -21.04 -18.95 -4.38
C ARG A 92 -19.74 -18.51 -5.07
N TYR A 93 -18.76 -18.06 -4.30
CA TYR A 93 -17.44 -17.66 -4.80
C TYR A 93 -16.82 -18.69 -5.78
N GLU A 94 -17.08 -19.99 -5.54
CA GLU A 94 -16.65 -21.10 -6.41
C GLU A 94 -17.30 -21.12 -7.80
N ASP A 95 -18.49 -20.54 -7.96
CA ASP A 95 -19.24 -20.53 -9.22
C ASP A 95 -18.85 -19.34 -10.11
N VAL A 96 -18.52 -18.19 -9.48
CA VAL A 96 -17.96 -17.02 -10.18
C VAL A 96 -16.57 -17.34 -10.76
N LEU A 97 -15.72 -18.02 -9.98
CA LEU A 97 -14.38 -18.43 -10.44
C LEU A 97 -14.44 -19.41 -11.63
N LYS A 98 -15.42 -20.32 -11.68
CA LYS A 98 -15.60 -21.22 -12.82
C LYS A 98 -16.03 -20.49 -14.10
N THR A 99 -16.79 -19.42 -13.96
CA THR A 99 -17.29 -18.63 -15.10
C THR A 99 -16.22 -17.72 -15.69
N LEU A 100 -15.37 -17.13 -14.83
CA LEU A 100 -14.24 -16.29 -15.25
C LEU A 100 -13.06 -17.11 -15.79
N TYR A 101 -12.89 -18.34 -15.31
CA TYR A 101 -11.80 -19.24 -15.69
C TYR A 101 -12.32 -20.45 -16.46
N ASP A 102 -13.26 -20.25 -17.40
CA ASP A 102 -13.58 -21.30 -18.37
C ASP A 102 -12.57 -21.26 -19.54
N PRO A 103 -11.59 -22.17 -19.61
CA PRO A 103 -10.60 -22.20 -20.69
C PRO A 103 -11.21 -22.51 -22.07
N ARG A 104 -12.52 -22.81 -22.14
CA ARG A 104 -13.24 -23.07 -23.40
C ARG A 104 -13.95 -21.85 -23.97
N ARG A 105 -13.94 -20.70 -23.29
CA ARG A 105 -14.50 -19.46 -23.84
C ARG A 105 -13.54 -18.91 -24.90
N LYS A 106 -13.76 -19.27 -26.17
CA LYS A 106 -13.13 -18.57 -27.28
C LYS A 106 -13.58 -17.11 -27.25
N PRO A 107 -12.68 -16.15 -27.50
CA PRO A 107 -13.11 -14.77 -27.70
C PRO A 107 -14.09 -14.76 -28.88
N ASP A 108 -15.27 -14.19 -28.67
CA ASP A 108 -16.21 -13.97 -29.76
C ASP A 108 -15.53 -13.00 -30.75
N ASP A 109 -15.31 -13.50 -31.97
CA ASP A 109 -14.79 -12.72 -33.10
C ASP A 109 -15.78 -11.59 -33.41
N GLU A 110 -15.33 -10.33 -33.32
CA GLU A 110 -16.00 -9.15 -33.88
C GLU A 110 -15.32 -8.74 -35.20
#